data_AF-A0A9X1BPC4-F1
#
_entry.id   AF-A0A9X1BPC4-F1
#
_cell.length_a   1.000
_cell.length_b   1.000
_cell.length_c   1.000
_cell.angle_alpha   90.00
_cell.angle_beta   90.00
_cell.angle_gamma   90.00
#
_symmetry.space_group_name_H-M   'P 1'
#
loop_
_entity.id
_entity.type
_entity.pdbx_description
1 polymer ?
#
loop_
_entity_poly.entity_id
_entity_poly.type
_entity_poly.pdbx_seq_one_letter_code
_entity_poly.pdbx_strand_id
1 'polypeptide(L)'
;MPSPPDPADVIAAGAVVLRTGGEVLLVHRPKYDDWSFPKGKLDRGELAPSAAVREVAEETGLDVRLGRPLDVQHYPVAAGTKTVHYWIGRVVGSDDVGSYTANAEIDQVAWVGHEKASRLLTYEHDRATLAEARASRRKTRTLVVLRHAKARSRSRWRSDDRFRPLLRDGERQAQHLVPLLAAYDVRRLVSSSSTRCVTTLVPYAEASGRHVETEDRLTEEAATPEALSALLEELDDDPERTVLCSHRPVLPMLLEMLGVADPGLDTGAMVVVHHRDGEVAAIELHGVH
;
A
#
# COMPACT_ATOMS: atom_id res chain seq x y z
N MET A 1 10.62 13.69 -14.52
CA MET A 1 9.46 14.03 -13.68
C MET A 1 8.26 14.13 -14.60
N PRO A 2 7.21 13.30 -14.46
CA PRO A 2 5.95 13.57 -15.16
C PRO A 2 5.46 14.96 -14.74
N SER A 3 4.84 15.68 -15.66
CA SER A 3 4.20 16.97 -15.38
C SER A 3 3.17 16.79 -14.26
N PRO A 4 3.00 17.76 -13.35
CA PRO A 4 1.92 17.69 -12.38
C PRO A 4 0.58 17.59 -13.11
N PRO A 5 -0.37 16.81 -12.60
CA PRO A 5 -1.69 16.69 -13.21
C PRO A 5 -2.34 18.07 -13.33
N ASP A 6 -3.09 18.28 -14.40
CA ASP A 6 -3.90 19.48 -14.57
C ASP A 6 -4.89 19.56 -13.40
N PRO A 7 -5.20 20.74 -12.82
CA PRO A 7 -6.26 20.89 -11.82
C PRO A 7 -7.60 20.25 -12.19
N ALA A 8 -7.84 20.07 -13.49
CA ALA A 8 -9.04 19.45 -14.04
C ALA A 8 -8.94 17.91 -14.17
N ASP A 9 -7.75 17.32 -13.99
CA ASP A 9 -7.54 15.88 -13.98
C ASP A 9 -8.17 15.22 -12.75
N VAL A 10 -8.68 14.01 -12.97
CA VAL A 10 -9.32 13.21 -11.93
C VAL A 10 -8.42 12.03 -11.59
N ILE A 11 -7.96 11.96 -10.34
CA ILE A 11 -7.23 10.80 -9.82
C ILE A 11 -8.21 9.91 -9.07
N ALA A 12 -8.18 8.63 -9.40
CA ALA A 12 -9.00 7.58 -8.82
C ALA A 12 -8.16 6.36 -8.48
N ALA A 13 -8.69 5.51 -7.60
CA ALA A 13 -8.06 4.29 -7.18
C ALA A 13 -9.09 3.19 -6.94
N GLY A 14 -8.68 1.94 -7.12
CA GLY A 14 -9.53 0.78 -6.85
C GLY A 14 -8.74 -0.53 -6.82
N ALA A 15 -9.46 -1.64 -6.78
CA ALA A 15 -8.83 -2.95 -6.72
C ALA A 15 -9.53 -3.99 -7.61
N VAL A 16 -8.72 -4.83 -8.24
CA VAL A 16 -9.18 -6.10 -8.80
C VAL A 16 -9.15 -7.12 -7.67
N VAL A 17 -10.25 -7.25 -6.94
CA VAL A 17 -10.33 -8.16 -5.79
C VAL A 17 -10.53 -9.58 -6.29
N LEU A 18 -9.61 -10.47 -5.91
CA LEU A 18 -9.61 -11.87 -6.31
C LEU A 18 -9.87 -12.75 -5.09
N ARG A 19 -10.78 -13.72 -5.18
CA ARG A 19 -10.96 -14.75 -4.13
C ARG A 19 -10.36 -16.11 -4.51
N THR A 20 -10.37 -17.03 -3.56
CA THR A 20 -9.98 -18.42 -3.77
C THR A 20 -10.91 -19.05 -4.81
N GLY A 21 -10.37 -19.74 -5.83
CA GLY A 21 -11.15 -20.26 -6.95
C GLY A 21 -11.09 -19.39 -8.22
N GLY A 22 -10.49 -18.19 -8.14
CA GLY A 22 -10.19 -17.36 -9.32
C GLY A 22 -11.36 -16.48 -9.79
N GLU A 23 -12.38 -16.33 -8.96
CA GLU A 23 -13.44 -15.34 -9.17
C GLU A 23 -12.94 -13.94 -8.80
N VAL A 24 -13.52 -12.95 -9.46
CA VAL A 24 -13.24 -11.53 -9.31
C VAL A 24 -14.49 -10.79 -8.87
N LEU A 25 -14.31 -9.78 -8.03
CA LEU A 25 -15.37 -8.91 -7.54
C LEU A 25 -15.68 -7.84 -8.58
N LEU A 26 -16.93 -7.75 -9.01
CA LEU A 26 -17.42 -6.66 -9.85
C LEU A 26 -18.60 -5.96 -9.18
N VAL A 27 -18.78 -4.69 -9.54
CA VAL A 27 -19.92 -3.86 -9.14
C VAL A 27 -20.68 -3.41 -10.37
N HIS A 28 -22.00 -3.30 -10.25
CA HIS A 28 -22.87 -2.72 -11.26
C HIS A 28 -23.31 -1.32 -10.85
N ARG A 29 -23.28 -0.38 -11.79
CA ARG A 29 -23.68 1.02 -11.56
C ARG A 29 -24.93 1.36 -12.36
N PRO A 30 -26.11 1.54 -11.72
CA PRO A 30 -27.36 1.76 -12.44
C PRO A 30 -27.38 3.08 -13.21
N LYS A 31 -26.60 4.09 -12.79
CA LYS A 31 -26.48 5.37 -13.48
C LYS A 31 -25.93 5.25 -14.91
N TYR A 32 -25.07 4.27 -15.15
CA TYR A 32 -24.38 4.08 -16.42
C TYR A 32 -24.77 2.76 -17.10
N ASP A 33 -25.50 1.90 -16.40
CA ASP A 33 -25.80 0.52 -16.80
C ASP A 33 -24.52 -0.24 -17.18
N ASP A 34 -23.51 -0.14 -16.31
CA ASP A 34 -22.19 -0.74 -16.54
C ASP A 34 -21.70 -1.61 -15.39
N TRP A 35 -20.87 -2.59 -15.76
CA TRP A 35 -20.10 -3.38 -14.81
C TRP A 35 -18.64 -2.94 -14.85
N SER A 36 -18.07 -2.69 -13.68
CA SER A 36 -16.66 -2.34 -13.52
C SER A 36 -16.06 -2.96 -12.26
N PHE A 37 -14.75 -2.78 -12.08
CA PHE A 37 -14.12 -2.98 -10.78
C PHE A 37 -14.55 -1.89 -9.79
N PRO A 38 -14.52 -2.20 -8.47
CA PRO A 38 -14.73 -1.18 -7.46
C PRO A 38 -13.60 -0.15 -7.46
N LYS A 39 -13.96 1.13 -7.50
CA LYS A 39 -13.03 2.27 -7.64
C LYS A 39 -13.76 3.61 -7.58
N GLY A 40 -13.13 4.58 -6.92
CA GLY A 40 -13.59 5.96 -6.91
C GLY A 40 -12.46 6.97 -6.76
N LYS A 41 -12.84 8.22 -6.53
CA LYS A 41 -11.92 9.36 -6.59
C LYS A 41 -11.13 9.45 -5.28
N LEU A 42 -9.90 9.93 -5.36
CA LEU A 42 -9.16 10.28 -4.15
C LEU A 42 -9.80 11.49 -3.49
N ASP A 43 -9.94 11.41 -2.17
CA ASP A 43 -10.23 12.57 -1.34
C ASP A 43 -9.02 13.51 -1.25
N ARG A 44 -9.26 14.74 -0.77
CA ARG A 44 -8.20 15.74 -0.64
C ARG A 44 -7.11 15.26 0.33
N GLY A 45 -5.91 15.04 -0.21
CA GLY A 45 -4.75 14.59 0.57
C GLY A 45 -4.73 13.09 0.84
N GLU A 46 -5.69 12.33 0.28
CA GLU A 46 -5.71 10.88 0.36
C GLU A 46 -4.66 10.25 -0.56
N LEU A 47 -4.11 9.12 -0.14
CA LEU A 47 -3.17 8.34 -0.94
C LEU A 47 -3.93 7.29 -1.76
N ALA A 48 -3.45 7.01 -2.98
CA ALA A 48 -4.16 6.09 -3.87
C ALA A 48 -4.36 4.67 -3.29
N PRO A 49 -3.41 4.04 -2.56
CA PRO A 49 -3.66 2.75 -1.90
C PRO A 49 -4.77 2.81 -0.85
N SER A 50 -4.83 3.88 -0.03
CA SER A 50 -5.89 4.01 0.97
C SER A 50 -7.26 4.25 0.34
N ALA A 51 -7.30 5.06 -0.72
CA ALA A 51 -8.51 5.28 -1.52
C ALA A 51 -9.01 3.97 -2.13
N ALA A 52 -8.12 3.14 -2.69
CA ALA A 52 -8.52 1.84 -3.25
C ALA A 52 -9.23 0.94 -2.23
N VAL A 53 -8.72 0.88 -0.99
CA VAL A 53 -9.35 0.06 0.08
C VAL A 53 -10.66 0.67 0.54
N ARG A 54 -10.71 1.99 0.75
CA ARG A 54 -11.93 2.72 1.13
C ARG A 54 -13.04 2.49 0.10
N GLU A 55 -12.75 2.68 -1.18
CA GLU A 55 -13.72 2.54 -2.26
C GLU A 55 -14.25 1.10 -2.37
N VAL A 56 -13.39 0.09 -2.19
CA VAL A 56 -13.85 -1.30 -2.14
C VAL A 56 -14.80 -1.51 -0.96
N ALA A 57 -14.48 -0.99 0.23
CA ALA A 57 -15.34 -1.12 1.40
C ALA A 57 -16.68 -0.38 1.21
N GLU A 58 -16.67 0.83 0.66
CA GLU A 58 -17.88 1.63 0.40
C GLU A 58 -18.79 1.00 -0.66
N GLU A 59 -18.21 0.54 -1.77
CA GLU A 59 -18.97 0.00 -2.90
C GLU A 59 -19.40 -1.46 -2.70
N THR A 60 -18.73 -2.22 -1.82
CA THR A 60 -18.96 -3.68 -1.72
C THR A 60 -19.18 -4.20 -0.32
N GLY A 61 -18.89 -3.40 0.72
CA GLY A 61 -18.92 -3.82 2.12
C GLY A 61 -17.78 -4.76 2.51
N LEU A 62 -16.83 -5.03 1.62
CA LEU A 62 -15.71 -5.94 1.88
C LEU A 62 -14.46 -5.18 2.32
N ASP A 63 -13.86 -5.64 3.41
CA ASP A 63 -12.51 -5.24 3.78
C ASP A 63 -11.49 -5.99 2.94
N VAL A 64 -10.55 -5.26 2.35
CA VAL A 64 -9.49 -5.85 1.52
C VAL A 64 -8.11 -5.36 1.93
N ARG A 65 -7.12 -6.21 1.66
CA ARG A 65 -5.72 -5.84 1.64
C ARG A 65 -5.21 -5.84 0.22
N LEU A 66 -4.31 -4.91 -0.08
CA LEU A 66 -3.68 -4.79 -1.37
C LEU A 66 -2.46 -5.71 -1.48
N GLY A 67 -2.25 -6.25 -2.67
CA GLY A 67 -1.02 -6.88 -3.13
C GLY A 67 -0.34 -5.98 -4.15
N ARG A 68 0.30 -6.58 -5.16
CA ARG A 68 1.02 -5.83 -6.19
C ARG A 68 0.10 -4.85 -6.96
N PRO A 69 0.64 -3.69 -7.39
CA PRO A 69 -0.04 -2.78 -8.29
C PRO A 69 -0.23 -3.42 -9.68
N LEU A 70 -1.20 -2.88 -10.42
CA LEU A 70 -1.49 -3.15 -11.82
C LEU A 70 -1.19 -1.91 -12.68
N ASP A 71 -1.22 -2.06 -13.99
CA ASP A 71 -1.01 -0.95 -14.92
C ASP A 71 -2.04 0.16 -14.71
N VAL A 72 -1.54 1.40 -14.71
CA VAL A 72 -2.35 2.60 -14.51
C VAL A 72 -3.20 2.86 -15.76
N GLN A 73 -4.49 3.06 -15.57
CA GLN A 73 -5.39 3.44 -16.66
C GLN A 73 -5.43 4.95 -16.83
N HIS A 74 -5.36 5.41 -18.08
CA HIS A 74 -5.54 6.82 -18.45
C HIS A 74 -6.58 6.92 -19.56
N TYR A 75 -7.63 7.70 -19.35
CA TYR A 75 -8.64 7.96 -20.39
C TYR A 75 -9.27 9.36 -20.25
N PRO A 76 -9.69 9.97 -21.37
CA PRO A 76 -10.28 11.30 -21.34
C PRO A 76 -11.66 11.29 -20.69
N VAL A 77 -11.97 12.35 -19.95
CA VAL A 77 -13.27 12.68 -19.39
C VAL A 77 -13.60 14.14 -19.69
N ALA A 78 -14.86 14.55 -19.51
CA ALA A 78 -15.27 15.94 -19.82
C ALA A 78 -14.44 17.02 -19.08
N ALA A 79 -13.93 16.70 -17.88
CA ALA A 79 -13.11 17.60 -17.09
C ALA A 79 -11.63 17.61 -17.50
N GLY A 80 -11.10 16.59 -18.18
CA GLY A 80 -9.66 16.44 -18.39
C GLY A 80 -9.28 14.99 -18.58
N THR A 81 -8.14 14.57 -18.02
CA THR A 81 -7.74 13.16 -18.03
C THR A 81 -8.14 12.49 -16.72
N LYS A 82 -8.76 11.31 -16.79
CA LYS A 82 -8.95 10.46 -15.63
C LYS A 82 -7.82 9.44 -15.55
N THR A 83 -7.16 9.40 -14.40
CA THR A 83 -6.10 8.45 -14.06
C THR A 83 -6.62 7.51 -12.98
N VAL A 84 -6.56 6.19 -13.20
CA VAL A 84 -7.02 5.20 -12.23
C VAL A 84 -5.89 4.24 -11.89
N HIS A 85 -5.54 4.20 -10.60
CA HIS A 85 -4.59 3.24 -10.06
C HIS A 85 -5.32 1.98 -9.57
N TYR A 86 -4.82 0.80 -9.94
CA TYR A 86 -5.39 -0.47 -9.50
C TYR A 86 -4.35 -1.33 -8.80
N TRP A 87 -4.83 -2.15 -7.87
CA TRP A 87 -4.06 -3.20 -7.19
C TRP A 87 -4.78 -4.53 -7.29
N ILE A 88 -4.01 -5.61 -7.14
CA ILE A 88 -4.60 -6.90 -6.77
C ILE A 88 -5.13 -6.79 -5.34
N GLY A 89 -6.43 -6.99 -5.14
CA GLY A 89 -7.06 -7.00 -3.82
C GLY A 89 -7.31 -8.42 -3.32
N ARG A 90 -7.25 -8.60 -2.00
CA ARG A 90 -7.66 -9.84 -1.31
C ARG A 90 -8.52 -9.50 -0.09
N VAL A 91 -9.64 -10.19 0.05
CA VAL A 91 -10.52 -10.03 1.22
C VAL A 91 -9.79 -10.36 2.51
N VAL A 92 -10.04 -9.54 3.53
CA VAL A 92 -9.67 -9.77 4.93
C VAL A 92 -10.96 -10.07 5.69
N GLY A 93 -11.07 -11.26 6.27
CA GLY A 93 -12.30 -11.69 6.93
C GLY A 93 -13.31 -12.32 5.97
N SER A 94 -14.57 -11.92 6.07
CA SER A 94 -15.68 -12.47 5.28
C SER A 94 -15.65 -11.96 3.84
N ASP A 95 -15.83 -12.85 2.86
CA ASP A 95 -16.01 -12.50 1.44
C ASP A 95 -17.47 -12.54 0.99
N ASP A 96 -18.40 -12.59 1.95
CA ASP A 96 -19.83 -12.60 1.70
C ASP A 96 -20.32 -11.23 1.23
N VAL A 97 -20.86 -11.20 0.02
CA VAL A 97 -21.51 -10.02 -0.58
C VAL A 97 -23.04 -10.13 -0.51
N GLY A 98 -23.58 -11.23 0.01
CA GLY A 98 -25.03 -11.45 0.12
C GLY A 98 -25.71 -10.51 1.12
N SER A 99 -24.96 -9.96 2.07
CA SER A 99 -25.43 -8.93 3.00
C SER A 99 -25.29 -7.50 2.47
N TYR A 100 -24.75 -7.31 1.27
CA TYR A 100 -24.60 -5.98 0.69
C TYR A 100 -25.96 -5.31 0.47
N THR A 101 -26.09 -4.05 0.89
CA THR A 101 -27.31 -3.26 0.70
C THR A 101 -27.15 -2.35 -0.51
N ALA A 102 -27.90 -2.65 -1.57
CA ALA A 102 -27.96 -1.85 -2.78
C ALA A 102 -28.29 -0.38 -2.46
N ASN A 103 -27.64 0.53 -3.18
CA ASN A 103 -27.83 1.97 -3.07
C ASN A 103 -27.92 2.62 -4.46
N ALA A 104 -27.98 3.96 -4.50
CA ALA A 104 -28.15 4.69 -5.75
C ALA A 104 -26.90 4.68 -6.66
N GLU A 105 -25.73 4.38 -6.11
CA GLU A 105 -24.46 4.31 -6.83
C GLU A 105 -24.13 2.90 -7.29
N ILE A 106 -24.31 1.90 -6.42
CA ILE A 106 -24.11 0.48 -6.70
C ILE A 106 -25.37 -0.29 -6.33
N ASP A 107 -26.02 -0.91 -7.32
CA ASP A 107 -27.22 -1.73 -7.11
C ASP A 107 -26.92 -3.23 -7.06
N GLN A 108 -25.75 -3.66 -7.56
CA GLN A 108 -25.32 -5.06 -7.52
C GLN A 108 -23.82 -5.20 -7.27
N VAL A 109 -23.48 -6.21 -6.47
CA VAL A 109 -22.11 -6.65 -6.20
C VAL A 109 -22.06 -8.16 -6.47
N ALA A 110 -21.08 -8.62 -7.25
CA ALA A 110 -21.01 -10.03 -7.61
C ALA A 110 -19.58 -10.56 -7.69
N TRP A 111 -19.39 -11.74 -7.10
CA TRP A 111 -18.28 -12.61 -7.45
C TRP A 111 -18.57 -13.30 -8.78
N VAL A 112 -17.66 -13.14 -9.73
CA VAL A 112 -17.82 -13.71 -11.08
C VAL A 112 -16.55 -14.45 -11.50
N GLY A 113 -16.72 -15.60 -12.13
CA GLY A 113 -15.61 -16.31 -12.77
C GLY A 113 -15.01 -15.46 -13.89
N HIS A 114 -13.70 -15.58 -14.13
CA HIS A 114 -12.98 -14.73 -15.07
C HIS A 114 -13.62 -14.63 -16.47
N GLU A 115 -14.06 -15.74 -17.05
CA GLU A 115 -14.69 -15.73 -18.39
C GLU A 115 -16.03 -14.98 -18.41
N LYS A 116 -16.76 -14.99 -17.29
CA LYS A 116 -18.00 -14.21 -17.16
C LYS A 116 -17.64 -12.73 -16.94
N ALA A 117 -16.63 -12.44 -16.11
CA ALA A 117 -16.15 -11.09 -15.87
C ALA A 117 -15.71 -10.40 -17.16
N SER A 118 -14.96 -11.08 -18.03
CA SER A 118 -14.52 -10.52 -19.32
C SER A 118 -15.67 -10.15 -20.26
N ARG A 119 -16.83 -10.83 -20.13
CA ARG A 119 -18.06 -10.50 -20.88
C ARG A 119 -18.91 -9.41 -20.23
N LEU A 120 -18.89 -9.31 -18.90
CA LEU A 120 -19.66 -8.32 -18.15
C LEU A 120 -18.99 -6.95 -18.19
N LEU A 121 -17.67 -6.88 -18.00
CA LEU A 121 -16.91 -5.63 -17.99
C LEU A 121 -17.21 -4.83 -19.25
N THR A 122 -17.79 -3.65 -19.08
CA THR A 122 -18.28 -2.83 -20.20
C THR A 122 -17.11 -2.27 -21.01
N TYR A 123 -16.08 -1.79 -20.33
CA TYR A 123 -14.96 -1.09 -20.94
C TYR A 123 -13.79 -2.00 -21.33
N GLU A 124 -13.13 -1.67 -22.45
CA GLU A 124 -11.98 -2.44 -22.95
C GLU A 124 -10.76 -2.36 -22.02
N HIS A 125 -10.50 -1.19 -21.44
CA HIS A 125 -9.40 -1.02 -20.49
C HIS A 125 -9.59 -1.89 -19.23
N ASP A 126 -10.83 -2.07 -18.75
CA ASP A 126 -11.09 -2.97 -17.62
C ASP A 126 -10.86 -4.43 -17.99
N ARG A 127 -11.16 -4.84 -19.23
CA ARG A 127 -10.83 -6.20 -19.72
C ARG A 127 -9.32 -6.42 -19.79
N ALA A 128 -8.55 -5.40 -20.18
CA ALA A 128 -7.08 -5.46 -20.16
C ALA A 128 -6.56 -5.61 -18.71
N THR A 129 -7.06 -4.79 -17.78
CA THR A 129 -6.74 -4.87 -16.35
C THR A 129 -7.13 -6.23 -15.75
N LEU A 130 -8.25 -6.83 -16.17
CA LEU A 130 -8.64 -8.20 -15.77
C LEU A 130 -7.62 -9.25 -16.22
N ALA A 131 -7.15 -9.15 -17.47
CA ALA A 131 -6.19 -10.07 -18.04
C ALA A 131 -4.83 -9.99 -17.31
N GLU A 132 -4.36 -8.77 -17.04
CA GLU A 132 -3.17 -8.51 -16.25
C GLU A 132 -3.32 -9.08 -14.83
N ALA A 133 -4.45 -8.82 -14.16
CA ALA A 133 -4.72 -9.33 -12.83
C ALA A 133 -4.72 -10.87 -12.78
N ARG A 134 -5.21 -11.54 -13.83
CA ARG A 134 -5.15 -13.02 -13.93
C ARG A 134 -3.72 -13.52 -14.07
N ALA A 135 -2.89 -12.85 -14.85
CA ALA A 135 -1.46 -13.18 -14.98
C ALA A 135 -0.73 -12.97 -13.64
N SER A 136 -1.11 -11.91 -12.92
CA SER A 136 -0.56 -11.48 -11.63
C SER A 136 -1.25 -12.10 -10.41
N ARG A 137 -2.15 -13.07 -10.58
CA ARG A 137 -3.01 -13.60 -9.51
C ARG A 137 -2.28 -14.32 -8.38
N ARG A 138 -1.01 -14.65 -8.54
CA ARG A 138 -0.26 -15.42 -7.54
C ARG A 138 0.01 -14.51 -6.34
N LYS A 139 -0.16 -15.04 -5.13
CA LYS A 139 0.02 -14.28 -3.90
C LYS A 139 1.48 -13.86 -3.77
N THR A 140 1.70 -12.57 -3.54
CA THR A 140 2.98 -12.01 -3.12
C THR A 140 2.97 -11.82 -1.60
N ARG A 141 4.16 -11.86 -1.02
CA ARG A 141 4.39 -11.31 0.32
C ARG A 141 4.71 -9.82 0.18
N THR A 142 4.43 -9.05 1.24
CA THR A 142 4.64 -7.61 1.28
C THR A 142 5.64 -7.27 2.38
N LEU A 143 6.73 -6.62 2.01
CA LEU A 143 7.70 -6.03 2.92
C LEU A 143 7.74 -4.52 2.67
N VAL A 144 7.53 -3.72 3.71
CA VAL A 144 7.57 -2.27 3.65
C VAL A 144 8.88 -1.79 4.25
N VAL A 145 9.66 -1.02 3.50
CA VAL A 145 10.86 -0.35 3.99
C VAL A 145 10.54 1.13 4.17
N LEU A 146 10.52 1.59 5.42
CA LEU A 146 10.07 2.92 5.82
C LEU A 146 11.23 3.74 6.37
N ARG A 147 11.41 4.96 5.86
CA ARG A 147 12.25 5.95 6.53
C ARG A 147 11.46 6.60 7.66
N HIS A 148 12.08 6.74 8.84
CA HIS A 148 11.44 7.46 9.94
C HIS A 148 10.94 8.87 9.53
N ALA A 149 9.89 9.34 10.19
CA ALA A 149 9.30 10.65 9.96
C ALA A 149 10.23 11.78 10.42
N LYS A 150 9.87 13.02 10.07
CA LYS A 150 10.71 14.20 10.30
C LYS A 150 11.00 14.41 11.79
N ALA A 151 12.28 14.36 12.16
CA ALA A 151 12.77 14.51 13.52
C ALA A 151 13.51 15.86 13.73
N ARG A 152 13.77 16.21 15.00
CA ARG A 152 14.58 17.41 15.32
C ARG A 152 15.93 17.36 14.59
N SER A 153 16.57 18.49 14.32
CA SER A 153 17.91 18.47 13.69
C SER A 153 18.95 17.86 14.64
N ARG A 154 19.82 16.99 14.09
CA ARG A 154 20.97 16.42 14.80
C ARG A 154 21.88 17.52 15.37
N SER A 155 22.13 18.58 14.60
CA SER A 155 22.98 19.71 15.03
C SER A 155 22.39 20.55 16.17
N ARG A 156 21.08 20.50 16.38
CA ARG A 156 20.38 21.26 17.43
C ARG A 156 20.00 20.40 18.64
N TRP A 157 20.28 19.10 18.59
CA TRP A 157 20.03 18.17 19.68
C TRP A 157 21.29 18.05 20.54
N ARG A 158 21.14 18.21 21.86
CA ARG A 158 22.28 18.32 22.81
C ARG A 158 22.46 17.07 23.69
N SER A 159 21.75 16.00 23.36
CA SER A 159 21.78 14.72 24.07
C SER A 159 22.10 13.62 23.07
N ASP A 160 22.09 12.37 23.54
CA ASP A 160 22.29 11.20 22.68
C ASP A 160 21.27 11.19 21.51
N ASP A 161 21.76 11.02 20.28
CA ASP A 161 20.95 11.09 19.05
C ASP A 161 19.84 10.04 19.02
N ARG A 162 20.02 8.91 19.71
CA ARG A 162 19.04 7.83 19.81
C ARG A 162 17.71 8.29 20.40
N PHE A 163 17.75 9.29 21.30
CA PHE A 163 16.55 9.85 21.95
C PHE A 163 15.95 11.05 21.21
N ARG A 164 16.45 11.38 20.01
CA ARG A 164 15.97 12.55 19.25
C ARG A 164 14.51 12.33 18.82
N PRO A 165 13.57 13.19 19.25
CA PRO A 165 12.15 12.98 18.98
C PRO A 165 11.74 13.48 17.60
N LEU A 166 10.54 13.08 17.17
CA LEU A 166 9.85 13.65 16.02
C LEU A 166 9.56 15.15 16.24
N LEU A 167 9.42 15.88 15.13
CA LEU A 167 8.81 17.21 15.11
C LEU A 167 7.30 17.05 14.93
N ARG A 168 6.52 18.12 15.17
CA ARG A 168 5.08 18.16 14.87
C ARG A 168 4.75 17.76 13.43
N ASP A 169 5.58 18.15 12.48
CA ASP A 169 5.45 17.71 11.08
C ASP A 169 5.62 16.19 10.97
N GLY A 170 6.62 15.62 11.66
CA GLY A 170 6.85 14.17 11.67
C GLY A 170 5.74 13.40 12.38
N GLU A 171 5.14 13.95 13.43
CA GLU A 171 3.94 13.38 14.06
C GLU A 171 2.77 13.31 13.07
N ARG A 172 2.56 14.36 12.26
CA ARG A 172 1.53 14.34 11.19
C ARG A 172 1.86 13.32 10.10
N GLN A 173 3.13 13.23 9.68
CA GLN A 173 3.57 12.19 8.75
C GLN A 173 3.30 10.79 9.29
N ALA A 174 3.58 10.54 10.57
CA ALA A 174 3.30 9.26 11.21
C ALA A 174 1.80 8.92 11.22
N GLN A 175 0.92 9.91 11.39
CA GLN A 175 -0.53 9.71 11.25
C GLN A 175 -0.95 9.36 9.82
N HIS A 176 -0.34 9.98 8.81
CA HIS A 176 -0.63 9.67 7.40
C HIS A 176 -0.17 8.26 6.98
N LEU A 177 0.73 7.63 7.74
CA LEU A 177 1.13 6.25 7.50
C LEU A 177 0.07 5.23 7.91
N VAL A 178 -0.86 5.58 8.81
CA VAL A 178 -1.87 4.65 9.34
C VAL A 178 -2.72 4.03 8.22
N PRO A 179 -3.43 4.81 7.39
CA PRO A 179 -4.25 4.23 6.32
C PRO A 179 -3.42 3.53 5.25
N LEU A 180 -2.17 3.96 5.06
CA LEU A 180 -1.28 3.39 4.06
C LEU A 180 -0.76 2.00 4.48
N LEU A 181 -0.28 1.84 5.71
CA LEU A 181 0.13 0.54 6.25
C LEU A 181 -1.09 -0.40 6.43
N ALA A 182 -2.25 0.16 6.78
CA ALA A 182 -3.51 -0.59 6.85
C ALA A 182 -3.91 -1.16 5.48
N ALA A 183 -3.74 -0.40 4.39
CA ALA A 183 -4.09 -0.85 3.05
C ALA A 183 -3.34 -2.13 2.63
N TYR A 184 -2.14 -2.34 3.15
CA TYR A 184 -1.35 -3.56 2.91
C TYR A 184 -1.54 -4.64 4.00
N ASP A 185 -2.38 -4.42 5.02
CA ASP A 185 -2.52 -5.33 6.19
C ASP A 185 -1.16 -5.71 6.78
N VAL A 186 -0.36 -4.68 7.10
CA VAL A 186 0.93 -4.85 7.77
C VAL A 186 0.68 -5.43 9.17
N ARG A 187 1.36 -6.53 9.48
CA ARG A 187 1.15 -7.30 10.70
C ARG A 187 2.28 -7.26 11.70
N ARG A 188 3.50 -7.12 11.19
CA ARG A 188 4.70 -7.04 12.00
C ARG A 188 5.36 -5.69 11.84
N LEU A 189 5.66 -5.04 12.96
CA LEU A 189 6.19 -3.68 12.99
C LEU A 189 7.58 -3.75 13.60
N VAL A 190 8.61 -3.77 12.77
CA VAL A 190 10.01 -3.80 13.22
C VAL A 190 10.63 -2.43 12.98
N SER A 191 11.27 -1.88 14.01
CA SER A 191 11.86 -0.55 13.97
C SER A 191 13.27 -0.58 14.52
N SER A 192 14.14 0.26 13.97
CA SER A 192 15.31 0.71 14.72
C SER A 192 14.92 1.15 16.12
N SER A 193 15.74 0.83 17.13
CA SER A 193 15.51 1.21 18.53
C SER A 193 15.59 2.72 18.81
N SER A 194 15.96 3.54 17.82
CA SER A 194 15.92 5.00 17.93
C SER A 194 14.50 5.53 18.14
N THR A 195 14.31 6.48 19.06
CA THR A 195 13.00 7.07 19.40
C THR A 195 12.23 7.54 18.18
N ARG A 196 12.87 8.29 17.26
CA ARG A 196 12.24 8.74 16.01
C ARG A 196 11.66 7.62 15.14
N CYS A 197 12.32 6.47 15.06
CA CYS A 197 11.84 5.34 14.27
C CYS A 197 10.64 4.69 14.96
N VAL A 198 10.77 4.39 16.26
CA VAL A 198 9.68 3.80 17.05
C VAL A 198 8.44 4.72 17.02
N THR A 199 8.60 6.00 17.35
CA THR A 199 7.49 6.98 17.35
C THR A 199 6.85 7.16 15.97
N THR A 200 7.56 6.89 14.87
CA THR A 200 6.96 6.92 13.53
C THR A 200 5.91 5.83 13.34
N LEU A 201 6.09 4.66 13.97
CA LEU A 201 5.17 3.51 13.85
C LEU A 201 4.08 3.49 14.93
N VAL A 202 4.25 4.23 16.04
CA VAL A 202 3.30 4.22 17.16
C VAL A 202 1.84 4.46 16.74
N PRO A 203 1.50 5.47 15.91
CA PRO A 203 0.10 5.68 15.53
C PRO A 203 -0.54 4.46 14.85
N TYR A 204 0.20 3.78 13.97
CA TYR A 204 -0.29 2.57 13.31
C TYR A 204 -0.35 1.39 14.28
N ALA A 205 0.64 1.24 15.16
CA ALA A 205 0.65 0.21 16.19
C ALA A 205 -0.61 0.30 17.08
N GLU A 206 -0.93 1.51 17.56
CA GLU A 206 -2.13 1.76 18.37
C GLU A 206 -3.42 1.46 17.58
N ALA A 207 -3.55 1.99 16.36
CA ALA A 207 -4.74 1.81 15.52
C ALA A 207 -4.99 0.33 15.13
N SER A 208 -3.93 -0.45 14.96
CA SER A 208 -4.00 -1.86 14.56
C SER A 208 -3.97 -2.84 15.75
N GLY A 209 -3.82 -2.35 16.99
CA GLY A 209 -3.66 -3.20 18.18
C GLY A 209 -2.37 -4.03 18.18
N ARG A 210 -1.33 -3.54 17.49
CA ARG A 210 -0.02 -4.17 17.35
C ARG A 210 1.02 -3.49 18.23
N HIS A 211 2.17 -4.12 18.39
CA HIS A 211 3.31 -3.53 19.11
C HIS A 211 4.48 -3.34 18.15
N VAL A 212 5.35 -2.37 18.48
CA VAL A 212 6.59 -2.13 17.73
C VAL A 212 7.69 -2.96 18.34
N GLU A 213 8.27 -3.86 17.55
CA GLU A 213 9.49 -4.60 17.85
C GLU A 213 10.70 -3.71 17.58
N THR A 214 11.58 -3.57 18.57
CA THR A 214 12.83 -2.83 18.40
C THR A 214 13.96 -3.76 17.97
N GLU A 215 14.67 -3.37 16.92
CA GLU A 215 15.79 -4.11 16.34
C GLU A 215 17.01 -3.19 16.22
N ASP A 216 18.05 -3.50 16.99
CA ASP A 216 19.28 -2.71 17.01
C ASP A 216 20.05 -2.81 15.69
N ARG A 217 19.94 -3.93 14.96
CA ARG A 217 20.55 -4.11 13.63
C ARG A 217 20.07 -3.09 12.60
N LEU A 218 18.91 -2.45 12.82
CA LEU A 218 18.37 -1.38 11.98
C LEU A 218 18.85 0.04 12.37
N THR A 219 19.69 0.19 13.39
CA THR A 219 20.24 1.49 13.85
C THR A 219 21.40 1.98 12.98
N GLU A 220 21.70 3.29 13.01
CA GLU A 220 22.87 3.82 12.29
C GLU A 220 24.19 3.25 12.85
N GLU A 221 24.21 2.90 14.13
CA GLU A 221 25.40 2.48 14.87
C GLU A 221 25.75 1.00 14.70
N ALA A 222 24.74 0.14 14.53
CA ALA A 222 24.93 -1.31 14.50
C ALA A 222 24.60 -1.97 13.15
N ALA A 223 24.07 -1.22 12.17
CA ALA A 223 23.81 -1.75 10.84
C ALA A 223 25.12 -2.10 10.12
N THR A 224 25.32 -3.39 9.85
CA THR A 224 26.34 -3.92 8.93
C THR A 224 25.68 -4.82 7.89
N PRO A 225 26.33 -5.08 6.74
CA PRO A 225 25.79 -6.00 5.76
C PRO A 225 25.42 -7.39 6.34
N GLU A 226 26.28 -7.92 7.21
CA GLU A 226 26.08 -9.24 7.83
C GLU A 226 24.89 -9.23 8.79
N ALA A 227 24.75 -8.17 9.59
CA ALA A 227 23.65 -8.02 10.53
C ALA A 227 22.30 -7.86 9.82
N LEU A 228 22.25 -7.08 8.74
CA LEU A 228 21.04 -6.88 7.95
C LEU A 228 20.67 -8.14 7.15
N SER A 229 21.64 -8.86 6.60
CA SER A 229 21.40 -10.15 5.92
C SER A 229 20.74 -11.14 6.87
N ALA A 230 21.30 -11.32 8.07
CA ALA A 230 20.74 -12.22 9.08
C ALA A 230 19.31 -11.82 9.48
N LEU A 231 19.03 -10.52 9.61
CA LEU A 231 17.67 -10.03 9.89
C LEU A 231 16.70 -10.35 8.74
N LEU A 232 17.11 -10.14 7.49
CA LEU A 232 16.26 -10.43 6.32
C LEU A 232 16.01 -11.94 6.16
N GLU A 233 17.00 -12.79 6.45
CA GLU A 233 16.84 -14.25 6.48
C GLU A 233 15.82 -14.69 7.54
N GLU A 234 15.91 -14.15 8.76
CA GLU A 234 14.91 -14.38 9.83
C GLU A 234 13.51 -13.93 9.42
N LEU A 235 13.42 -12.84 8.65
CA LEU A 235 12.16 -12.35 8.12
C LEU A 235 11.65 -13.23 6.99
N ASP A 236 12.50 -13.77 6.12
CA ASP A 236 12.07 -14.60 4.98
C ASP A 236 11.30 -15.86 5.43
N ASP A 237 11.67 -16.44 6.57
CA ASP A 237 10.96 -17.56 7.20
C ASP A 237 9.59 -17.17 7.81
N ASP A 238 9.35 -15.89 8.07
CA ASP A 238 8.11 -15.37 8.65
C ASP A 238 7.13 -14.91 7.55
N PRO A 239 5.99 -15.58 7.32
CA PRO A 239 5.05 -15.19 6.26
C PRO A 239 4.33 -13.85 6.51
N GLU A 240 4.57 -13.19 7.64
CA GLU A 240 3.93 -11.92 7.97
C GLU A 240 4.34 -10.78 7.04
N ARG A 241 3.35 -9.90 6.81
CA ARG A 241 3.54 -8.65 6.10
C ARG A 241 4.18 -7.67 7.07
N THR A 242 5.38 -7.24 6.75
CA THR A 242 6.24 -6.58 7.73
C THR A 242 6.57 -5.16 7.29
N VAL A 243 6.66 -4.23 8.23
CA VAL A 243 7.30 -2.92 8.01
C VAL A 243 8.63 -2.87 8.77
N LEU A 244 9.68 -2.40 8.10
CA LEU A 244 11.00 -2.11 8.65
C LEU A 244 11.20 -0.59 8.67
N CYS A 245 11.19 0.02 9.86
CA CYS A 245 11.47 1.45 10.00
C CYS A 245 12.95 1.70 10.34
N SER A 246 13.66 2.46 9.50
CA SER A 246 15.09 2.74 9.69
C SER A 246 15.48 4.16 9.23
N HIS A 247 16.78 4.39 9.05
CA HIS A 247 17.43 5.68 8.85
C HIS A 247 18.04 5.77 7.46
N ARG A 248 18.11 6.99 6.91
CA ARG A 248 18.69 7.26 5.58
C ARG A 248 20.04 6.56 5.29
N PRO A 249 21.01 6.47 6.23
CA PRO A 249 22.27 5.78 5.95
C PRO A 249 22.16 4.24 5.84
N VAL A 250 21.12 3.65 6.42
CA VAL A 250 20.90 2.18 6.47
C VAL A 250 20.05 1.70 5.30
N LEU A 251 19.07 2.52 4.88
CA LEU A 251 18.10 2.18 3.83
C LEU A 251 18.74 1.71 2.51
N PRO A 252 19.84 2.30 2.00
CA PRO A 252 20.44 1.84 0.75
C PRO A 252 20.88 0.38 0.81
N MET A 253 21.51 -0.05 1.91
CA MET A 253 21.94 -1.44 2.10
C MET A 253 20.74 -2.40 2.19
N LEU A 254 19.70 -2.01 2.94
CA LEU A 254 18.46 -2.80 3.03
C LEU A 254 17.80 -2.98 1.67
N LEU A 255 17.66 -1.90 0.89
CA LEU A 255 17.02 -1.95 -0.42
C LEU A 255 17.85 -2.76 -1.42
N GLU A 256 19.18 -2.60 -1.41
CA GLU A 256 20.08 -3.39 -2.27
C GLU A 256 19.95 -4.89 -2.01
N MET A 257 19.92 -5.31 -0.74
CA MET A 257 19.73 -6.73 -0.37
C MET A 257 18.37 -7.27 -0.80
N LEU A 258 17.36 -6.41 -0.87
CA LEU A 258 16.03 -6.75 -1.38
C LEU A 258 15.93 -6.69 -2.91
N GLY A 259 17.03 -6.40 -3.62
CA GLY A 259 17.03 -6.26 -5.08
C GLY A 259 16.33 -4.99 -5.57
N VAL A 260 16.23 -3.96 -4.72
CA VAL A 260 15.54 -2.69 -5.00
C VAL A 260 16.56 -1.56 -5.12
N ALA A 261 16.48 -0.79 -6.20
CA ALA A 261 17.27 0.42 -6.35
C ALA A 261 16.86 1.48 -5.32
N ASP A 262 17.82 2.12 -4.64
CA ASP A 262 17.53 3.16 -3.64
C ASP A 262 16.92 4.41 -4.30
N PRO A 263 15.64 4.75 -4.02
CA PRO A 263 15.01 5.94 -4.57
C PRO A 263 15.39 7.22 -3.81
N GLY A 264 16.17 7.11 -2.72
CA GLY A 264 16.49 8.24 -1.84
C GLY A 264 15.28 8.69 -1.03
N LEU A 265 14.70 7.78 -0.23
CA LEU A 265 13.47 8.03 0.54
C LEU A 265 13.54 9.31 1.38
N ASP A 266 12.55 10.19 1.22
CA ASP A 266 12.30 11.32 2.12
C ASP A 266 11.81 10.85 3.50
N THR A 267 11.86 11.72 4.51
CA THR A 267 11.35 11.36 5.85
C THR A 267 9.87 11.00 5.81
N GLY A 268 9.51 9.85 6.37
CA GLY A 268 8.14 9.31 6.32
C GLY A 268 7.79 8.59 5.02
N ALA A 269 8.64 8.67 3.99
CA ALA A 269 8.41 7.92 2.76
C ALA A 269 8.76 6.44 2.93
N MET A 270 8.10 5.58 2.16
CA MET A 270 8.31 4.14 2.19
C MET A 270 8.34 3.52 0.80
N VAL A 271 9.08 2.41 0.70
CA VAL A 271 9.00 1.47 -0.42
C VAL A 271 8.16 0.27 0.02
N VAL A 272 7.22 -0.16 -0.83
CA VAL A 272 6.53 -1.44 -0.68
C VAL A 272 7.12 -2.43 -1.66
N VAL A 273 7.68 -3.51 -1.16
CA VAL A 273 8.28 -4.58 -1.95
C VAL A 273 7.33 -5.78 -1.94
N HIS A 274 6.84 -6.12 -3.12
CA HIS A 274 6.04 -7.33 -3.34
C HIS A 274 6.96 -8.42 -3.85
N HIS A 275 7.21 -9.42 -3.02
CA HIS A 275 8.16 -10.50 -3.33
C HIS A 275 7.46 -11.86 -3.35
N ARG A 276 8.02 -12.77 -4.14
CA ARG A 276 7.51 -14.12 -4.30
C ARG A 276 8.64 -15.05 -4.73
N ASP A 277 8.80 -16.16 -4.01
CA ASP A 277 9.79 -17.19 -4.33
C ASP A 277 11.22 -16.62 -4.48
N GLY A 278 11.58 -15.62 -3.65
CA GLY A 278 12.88 -14.91 -3.69
C GLY A 278 13.00 -13.82 -4.77
N GLU A 279 11.98 -13.63 -5.61
CA GLU A 279 11.98 -12.63 -6.68
C GLU A 279 11.08 -11.43 -6.35
N VAL A 280 11.53 -10.23 -6.73
CA VAL A 280 10.73 -9.00 -6.63
C VAL A 280 9.70 -8.98 -7.76
N ALA A 281 8.42 -9.10 -7.41
CA ALA A 281 7.30 -9.08 -8.35
C ALA A 281 6.82 -7.66 -8.67
N ALA A 282 6.91 -6.74 -7.72
CA ALA A 282 6.60 -5.31 -7.92
C ALA A 282 7.19 -4.46 -6.78
N ILE A 283 7.41 -3.19 -7.07
CA ILE A 283 7.90 -2.19 -6.11
C ILE A 283 6.98 -0.97 -6.21
N GLU A 284 6.61 -0.39 -5.07
CA GLU A 284 5.88 0.87 -5.00
C GLU A 284 6.63 1.87 -4.13
N LEU A 285 6.53 3.16 -4.48
CA LEU A 285 7.11 4.26 -3.71
C LEU A 285 6.00 5.19 -3.26
N HIS A 286 5.92 5.43 -1.96
CA HIS A 286 4.94 6.34 -1.37
C HIS A 286 5.61 7.38 -0.49
N GLY A 287 5.31 8.66 -0.76
CA GLY A 287 5.65 9.77 0.11
C GLY A 287 4.45 10.17 0.98
N VAL A 288 4.73 10.60 2.20
CA VAL A 288 3.76 11.29 3.05
C VAL A 288 4.22 12.74 3.21
N HIS A 289 3.42 13.66 2.67
CA HIS A 289 3.65 15.10 2.72
C HIS A 289 2.84 15.77 3.83
#